data_AF-A0A353VY67-F1
#
_entry.id   AF-A0A353VY67-F1
#
_cell.length_a   1.000
_cell.length_b   1.000
_cell.length_c   1.000
_cell.angle_alpha   90.00
_cell.angle_beta   90.00
_cell.angle_gamma   90.00
#
_symmetry.space_group_name_H-M   'P 1'
#
loop_
_entity.id
_entity.type
_entity.pdbx_description
1 polymer ?
#
loop_
_entity_poly.entity_id
_entity_poly.type
_entity_poly.pdbx_seq_one_letter_code
_entity_poly.pdbx_strand_id
1 'polypeptide(L)' 'MYRDFGTIFIFIFMGVVLVYLPLLIQKLIAPNNPNPDKLATYECGEESEGSAWVQFNIRFYVVALIFLIFDV' A
#
# COMPACT_ATOMS: atom_id res chain seq x y z
N MET A 1 24.15 20.33 -11.94
CA MET A 1 22.92 20.95 -11.43
C MET A 1 21.66 20.41 -12.09
N TYR A 2 21.33 20.70 -13.37
CA TYR A 2 20.11 20.13 -13.97
C TYR A 2 20.20 18.65 -14.36
N ARG A 3 21.40 18.14 -14.65
CA ARG A 3 21.62 16.72 -14.96
C ARG A 3 21.28 15.82 -13.78
N ASP A 4 21.52 16.29 -12.55
CA ASP A 4 21.28 15.53 -11.32
C ASP A 4 19.76 15.31 -11.10
N PHE A 5 18.95 16.35 -11.32
CA PHE A 5 17.48 16.23 -11.30
C PHE A 5 16.96 15.31 -12.41
N GLY A 6 17.56 15.37 -13.61
CA GLY A 6 17.23 14.46 -14.71
C GLY A 6 17.51 13.00 -14.36
N THR A 7 18.65 12.71 -13.71
CA THR A 7 18.99 11.39 -13.21
C THR A 7 17.98 10.91 -12.16
N ILE A 8 17.65 11.75 -11.17
CA ILE A 8 16.66 11.41 -10.13
C ILE A 8 15.31 11.09 -10.76
N PHE A 9 14.85 11.89 -11.72
CA PHE A 9 13.58 11.66 -12.41
C PHE A 9 13.55 10.31 -13.13
N ILE A 10 14.61 9.97 -13.86
CA ILE A 10 14.73 8.67 -14.55
C ILE A 10 14.70 7.51 -13.55
N PHE A 11 15.37 7.64 -12.40
CA PHE A 11 15.35 6.63 -11.36
C PHE A 11 13.97 6.43 -10.75
N ILE A 12 13.23 7.51 -10.44
CA ILE A 12 11.86 7.42 -9.94
C ILE A 12 10.96 6.75 -10.98
N PHE A 13 11.05 7.20 -12.24
CA PHE A 13 10.26 6.64 -13.33
C PHE A 13 10.53 5.13 -13.50
N MET A 14 11.79 4.73 -13.49
CA MET A 14 12.19 3.32 -13.56
C MET A 14 11.67 2.53 -12.36
N GLY A 15 11.72 3.08 -11.14
CA GLY A 15 11.15 2.46 -9.95
C GLY A 15 9.64 2.21 -10.07
N VAL A 16 8.89 3.20 -10.57
CA VAL A 16 7.46 3.05 -10.86
C VAL A 16 7.22 1.96 -11.89
N VAL A 17 7.97 1.96 -13.00
CA VAL A 17 7.86 0.92 -14.04
C VAL A 17 8.14 -0.46 -13.48
N LEU A 18 9.20 -0.63 -12.67
CA LEU A 18 9.57 -1.91 -12.08
C LEU A 18 8.50 -2.48 -11.15
N VAL A 19 7.73 -1.64 -10.46
CA VAL A 19 6.61 -2.08 -9.61
C VAL A 19 5.34 -2.33 -10.44
N TYR A 20 4.96 -1.42 -11.33
CA TYR A 20 3.70 -1.51 -12.05
C TYR A 20 3.71 -2.53 -13.19
N LEU A 21 4.84 -2.70 -13.88
CA LEU A 21 4.94 -3.64 -15.01
C LEU A 21 4.59 -5.08 -14.62
N PRO A 22 5.17 -5.70 -13.57
CA PRO A 22 4.79 -7.05 -13.17
C PRO A 22 3.34 -7.15 -12.68
N LEU A 23 2.81 -6.13 -11.99
CA LEU A 23 1.40 -6.10 -11.57
C LEU A 23 0.45 -6.03 -12.78
N LEU A 24 0.80 -5.27 -13.81
CA LEU A 24 0.03 -5.22 -15.06
C LEU A 24 0.08 -6.56 -15.80
N ILE A 25 1.26 -7.16 -15.91
CA ILE A 25 1.43 -8.50 -16.50
C ILE A 25 0.59 -9.53 -15.74
N GLN A 26 0.64 -9.54 -14.41
CA GLN A 26 -0.16 -10.42 -13.56
C GLN A 26 -1.66 -10.21 -13.79
N LYS A 27 -2.13 -8.95 -13.83
CA LYS A 27 -3.53 -8.63 -14.12
C LYS A 27 -4.01 -9.10 -15.50
N LEU A 28 -3.13 -9.11 -16.50
CA LEU A 28 -3.46 -9.53 -17.88
C LEU A 28 -3.39 -11.05 -18.08
N ILE A 29 -2.46 -11.74 -17.41
CA ILE A 29 -2.19 -13.18 -17.63
C ILE A 29 -2.91 -14.06 -16.61
N ALA A 30 -3.06 -13.62 -15.36
CA ALA A 30 -3.61 -14.48 -14.31
C ALA A 30 -5.11 -14.76 -14.51
N PRO A 31 -5.59 -15.96 -14.13
CA PRO A 31 -7.02 -16.27 -14.14
C PRO A 31 -7.81 -15.30 -13.26
N ASN A 32 -8.78 -14.62 -13.85
CA ASN A 32 -9.65 -13.68 -13.16
C ASN A 32 -11.01 -14.33 -12.85
N ASN A 33 -11.13 -14.99 -11.70
CA ASN A 33 -12.37 -15.64 -11.25
C ASN A 33 -12.79 -15.12 -9.86
N PRO A 34 -13.34 -13.88 -9.79
CA PRO A 34 -13.86 -13.32 -8.54
C PRO A 34 -15.16 -14.04 -8.16
N ASN A 35 -15.26 -14.43 -6.90
CA ASN A 35 -16.50 -14.93 -6.31
C ASN A 35 -16.71 -14.26 -4.94
N PRO A 36 -17.93 -14.28 -4.38
CA PRO A 36 -18.23 -13.62 -3.11
C PRO A 36 -17.29 -14.05 -1.98
N ASP A 37 -17.04 -15.36 -1.84
CA ASP A 37 -16.19 -15.91 -0.77
C ASP A 37 -14.73 -15.46 -0.85
N LYS A 38 -14.14 -15.33 -2.05
CA LYS A 38 -12.77 -14.81 -2.25
C LYS A 38 -12.66 -13.31 -2.03
N LEU A 39 -13.77 -12.60 -2.14
CA LEU A 39 -13.85 -11.15 -1.94
C LEU A 39 -14.28 -10.79 -0.51
N ALA A 40 -14.69 -11.77 0.29
CA ALA A 40 -15.04 -11.59 1.69
C ALA A 40 -13.80 -11.29 2.54
N THR A 41 -14.01 -10.59 3.66
CA THR A 41 -12.96 -10.37 4.65
C THR A 41 -12.52 -11.70 5.25
N TYR A 42 -11.21 -11.88 5.40
CA TYR A 42 -10.66 -13.09 6.00
C TYR A 42 -10.95 -13.10 7.51
N GLU A 43 -11.80 -14.02 7.96
CA GLU A 43 -12.09 -14.30 9.37
C GLU A 43 -12.02 -15.82 9.61
N CYS A 44 -10.93 -16.46 9.17
CA CYS A 44 -10.70 -17.91 9.30
C CYS A 44 -11.80 -18.82 8.69
N GLY A 45 -12.62 -18.28 7.78
CA GLY A 45 -13.74 -18.99 7.14
C GLY A 45 -15.11 -18.72 7.77
N GLU A 46 -15.16 -17.91 8.82
CA GLU A 46 -16.40 -17.43 9.44
C GLU A 46 -16.84 -16.09 8.85
N GLU A 47 -18.10 -15.72 9.10
CA GLU A 47 -18.62 -14.39 8.80
C GLU A 47 -18.05 -13.36 9.80
N SER A 48 -17.67 -12.18 9.31
CA SER A 48 -17.18 -11.12 10.17
C SER A 48 -18.32 -10.58 11.05
N GLU A 49 -18.24 -10.81 12.35
CA GLU A 49 -19.26 -10.38 13.31
C GLU A 49 -18.81 -9.16 14.13
N GLY A 50 -19.74 -8.26 14.40
CA GLY A 50 -19.52 -7.08 15.25
C GLY A 50 -18.97 -5.84 14.53
N SER A 51 -18.53 -4.88 15.34
CA SER A 51 -18.08 -3.57 14.86
C SER A 51 -16.57 -3.58 14.58
N ALA A 52 -16.17 -3.17 13.37
CA ALA A 52 -14.77 -2.95 13.02
C ALA A 52 -14.17 -1.69 13.69
N TRP A 53 -14.98 -0.91 14.42
CA TRP A 53 -14.52 0.29 15.11
C TRP A 53 -13.74 -0.07 16.38
N VAL A 54 -12.44 0.12 16.33
CA VAL A 54 -11.54 -0.04 17.47
C VAL A 54 -11.01 1.30 17.95
N GLN A 55 -10.80 1.44 19.26
CA GLN A 55 -10.11 2.60 19.81
C GLN A 55 -8.63 2.52 19.41
N PHE A 56 -8.24 3.37 18.46
CA PHE A 56 -6.86 3.42 18.01
C PHE A 56 -5.96 3.99 19.10
N ASN A 57 -4.79 3.37 19.30
CA ASN A 57 -3.88 3.76 20.36
C ASN A 57 -3.25 5.13 20.06
N ILE A 58 -3.41 6.10 20.96
CA ILE A 58 -2.85 7.45 20.80
C ILE A 58 -1.32 7.48 20.62
N ARG A 59 -0.62 6.42 21.02
CA ARG A 59 0.84 6.32 20.88
C ARG A 59 1.31 6.48 19.42
N PHE A 60 0.54 6.01 18.43
CA PHE A 60 0.90 6.20 17.03
C PHE A 60 0.94 7.68 16.63
N TYR A 61 0.00 8.48 17.15
CA TYR A 61 -0.03 9.93 16.96
C TYR A 61 1.17 10.61 17.64
N VAL A 62 1.47 10.24 18.89
CA VAL A 62 2.60 10.82 19.63
C VAL A 62 3.93 10.53 18.91
N VAL A 63 4.13 9.32 18.39
CA VAL A 63 5.32 8.97 17.61
C VAL A 63 5.41 9.80 16.32
N ALA A 64 4.32 9.94 15.57
CA ALA A 64 4.30 10.74 14.36
C ALA A 64 4.54 12.24 14.63
N LEU A 65 3.98 12.78 15.72
CA LEU A 65 4.17 14.17 16.13
C LEU A 65 5.61 14.43 16.56
N ILE A 66 6.20 13.52 17.36
CA ILE A 66 7.60 13.59 17.76
C ILE A 66 8.50 13.52 16.51
N PHE A 67 8.25 12.59 15.59
CA PHE A 67 8.98 12.51 14.32
C PHE A 67 8.95 13.85 13.58
N LEU A 68 7.77 14.46 13.42
CA LEU A 68 7.63 15.75 12.74
C LEU A 68 8.41 16.87 13.44
N ILE A 69 8.39 16.94 14.78
CA ILE A 69 9.13 17.97 15.54
C ILE A 69 10.64 17.84 15.34
N PHE A 70 11.17 16.61 15.27
CA PHE A 70 12.60 16.35 15.12
C PHE A 70 13.11 16.33 13.68
N ASP A 71 12.22 16.18 12.69
CA ASP A 71 12.56 16.24 11.26
C ASP A 71 12.79 17.68 10.76
N VAL A 72 12.20 18.67 11.44
CA VAL A 72 12.36 20.12 11.18
C VAL A 72 13.68 20.64 11.75
#